data_AF-A0A3A1Y8K8-F1
#
_entry.id   AF-A0A3A1Y8K8-F1
#
_cell.length_a   1.000
_cell.length_b   1.000
_cell.length_c   1.000
_cell.angle_alpha   90.00
_cell.angle_beta   90.00
_cell.angle_gamma   90.00
#
_symmetry.space_group_name_H-M   'P 1'
#
loop_
_entity.id
_entity.type
_entity.pdbx_description
1 polymer ?
#
loop_
_entity_poly.entity_id
_entity_poly.type
_entity_poly.pdbx_seq_one_letter_code
_entity_poly.pdbx_strand_id
1 'polypeptide(L)'
;MNKGIWWQVVIAVLLHASVLLTLITWGGDSRINDASGMIGDTKLKEGNSAVTSQPIKISLDTGDVADARQLIAQRNAQARAEAEAKARAEAEAKARAEAEARAKAEAEAKAKSEAEAKAKAEAEAKAKAEAEAKAKDEAEAKAKAEAEAKAKAEAEAKAKAEAQAKAEAQAKAKAEADAKAKAEAQAKAQAQARAKAQAEAKAKAEAARQSQFNDAFADIIGDGGGDGSRNNNSSASDFERYKARIQSEVNNNFSYNPAFTGRQCAVDVNIAADGTLTPYQNSSRGQANVCALGVQAIVNTGRVTAPPQELLNQVQRITLVFIVR
;
A
#
# COMPACT_ATOMS: atom_id res chain seq x y z
N MET A 1 6.89 32.96 1.89
CA MET A 1 6.54 34.29 1.35
C MET A 1 7.57 35.30 1.86
N ASN A 2 8.59 35.57 1.04
CA ASN A 2 9.74 36.41 1.39
C ASN A 2 9.38 37.91 1.31
N LYS A 3 8.90 38.48 2.42
CA LYS A 3 8.54 39.90 2.53
C LYS A 3 9.74 40.87 2.40
N GLY A 4 10.98 40.38 2.42
CA GLY A 4 12.19 41.21 2.38
C GLY A 4 12.62 41.67 0.99
N ILE A 5 12.28 40.95 -0.08
CA ILE A 5 12.80 41.25 -1.43
C ILE A 5 12.02 42.41 -2.08
N TRP A 6 10.72 42.53 -1.80
CA TRP A 6 9.88 43.55 -2.41
C TRP A 6 10.24 44.97 -1.92
N TRP A 7 10.66 45.11 -0.67
CA TRP A 7 11.10 46.39 -0.09
C TRP A 7 12.39 46.92 -0.76
N GLN A 8 13.33 46.03 -1.09
CA GLN A 8 14.59 46.40 -1.73
C GLN A 8 14.39 46.94 -3.15
N VAL A 9 13.44 46.37 -3.91
CA VAL A 9 13.12 46.82 -5.27
C VAL A 9 12.51 48.23 -5.27
N VAL A 10 11.65 48.53 -4.29
CA VAL A 10 11.03 49.87 -4.17
C VAL A 10 12.06 50.95 -3.88
N ILE A 11 13.05 50.69 -3.01
CA ILE A 11 14.14 51.64 -2.71
C ILE A 11 15.00 51.91 -3.95
N ALA A 12 15.33 50.86 -4.72
CA ALA A 12 16.17 50.99 -5.90
C ALA A 12 15.51 51.86 -6.99
N VAL A 13 14.19 51.73 -7.19
CA VAL A 13 13.43 52.55 -8.15
C VAL A 13 13.38 54.02 -7.71
N LEU A 14 13.18 54.28 -6.42
CA LEU A 14 13.17 55.65 -5.89
C LEU A 14 14.52 56.35 -6.04
N LEU A 15 15.63 55.65 -5.81
CA LEU A 15 16.98 56.22 -5.99
C LEU A 15 17.25 56.60 -7.46
N HIS A 16 16.87 55.74 -8.41
CA HIS A 16 17.05 56.05 -9.84
C HIS A 16 16.16 57.21 -10.31
N ALA A 17 14.92 57.28 -9.84
CA ALA A 17 14.03 58.41 -10.14
C ALA A 17 14.60 59.75 -9.61
N SER A 18 15.26 59.73 -8.46
CA SER A 18 15.91 60.90 -7.86
C SER A 18 17.10 61.40 -8.69
N VAL A 19 17.90 60.48 -9.23
CA VAL A 19 19.04 60.81 -10.10
C VAL A 19 18.58 61.33 -11.47
N LEU A 20 17.49 60.79 -12.01
CA LEU A 20 16.90 61.30 -13.26
C LEU A 20 16.32 62.71 -13.08
N LEU A 21 15.67 62.99 -11.95
CA LEU A 21 15.09 64.31 -11.69
C LEU A 21 16.17 65.40 -11.55
N THR A 22 17.33 65.06 -10.96
CA THR A 22 18.46 66.00 -10.78
C THR A 22 19.18 66.31 -12.10
N LEU A 23 19.29 65.34 -13.02
CA LEU A 23 19.87 65.55 -14.36
C LEU A 23 19.02 66.46 -15.24
N ILE A 24 17.68 66.41 -15.10
CA ILE A 24 16.77 67.27 -15.87
C ILE A 24 16.85 68.74 -15.40
N THR A 25 17.16 68.99 -14.13
CA THR A 25 17.23 70.36 -13.58
C THR A 25 18.54 71.10 -13.86
N TRP A 26 19.59 70.44 -14.35
CA TRP A 26 20.91 71.06 -14.58
C TRP A 26 21.35 71.10 -16.05
N GLY A 27 20.60 70.46 -16.98
CA GLY A 27 20.97 70.29 -18.38
C GLY A 27 20.43 71.33 -19.37
N GLY A 28 20.04 72.52 -18.92
CA GLY A 28 19.24 73.46 -19.72
C GLY A 28 19.81 74.87 -19.86
N ASP A 29 21.08 75.06 -20.20
CA ASP A 29 21.51 76.31 -20.85
C ASP A 29 22.76 76.13 -21.71
N SER A 30 22.61 76.26 -23.02
CA SER A 30 23.69 76.41 -23.99
C SER A 30 23.13 77.12 -25.22
N ARG A 31 22.69 78.37 -25.03
CA ARG A 31 22.47 79.29 -26.14
C ARG A 31 23.79 79.91 -26.58
N ILE A 32 24.23 79.55 -27.78
CA ILE A 32 25.29 80.25 -28.51
C ILE A 32 24.66 81.52 -29.09
N ASN A 33 24.99 82.67 -28.52
CA ASN A 33 24.76 84.00 -29.09
C ASN A 33 26.01 84.83 -28.86
N ASP A 34 26.76 85.13 -29.92
CA ASP A 34 27.73 86.22 -30.12
C ASP A 34 28.45 85.87 -31.45
N ALA A 35 28.72 86.75 -32.42
CA ALA A 35 28.86 88.19 -32.44
C ALA A 35 28.69 88.67 -33.90
N SER A 36 28.08 89.84 -34.11
CA SER A 36 28.33 90.70 -35.28
C SER A 36 27.97 92.12 -34.90
N GLY A 37 28.88 92.77 -34.19
CA GLY A 37 28.89 94.20 -33.97
C GLY A 37 30.16 94.81 -34.55
N MET A 38 30.06 96.08 -34.96
CA MET A 38 31.10 96.98 -35.48
C MET A 38 31.23 97.08 -37.01
N ILE A 39 30.32 97.84 -37.62
CA ILE A 39 30.69 98.76 -38.71
C ILE A 39 30.82 100.13 -38.04
N GLY A 40 32.05 100.63 -37.95
CA GLY A 40 32.34 101.94 -37.36
C GLY A 40 31.94 103.06 -38.31
N ASP A 41 31.12 103.97 -37.81
CA ASP A 41 30.82 105.26 -38.44
C ASP A 41 32.08 106.14 -38.45
N THR A 42 32.81 106.17 -39.57
CA THR A 42 33.82 107.21 -39.76
C THR A 42 33.10 108.52 -40.11
N LYS A 43 32.86 109.34 -39.08
CA LYS A 43 32.60 110.77 -39.26
C LYS A 43 33.81 111.43 -39.93
N LEU A 44 33.63 111.87 -41.17
CA LEU A 44 34.52 112.86 -41.78
C LEU A 44 34.31 114.20 -41.06
N LYS A 45 35.37 114.72 -40.44
CA LYS A 45 35.46 116.10 -39.96
C LYS A 45 35.62 117.01 -41.17
N GLU A 46 34.69 117.95 -41.34
CA GLU A 46 34.83 119.11 -42.21
C GLU A 46 36.01 119.96 -41.74
N GLY A 47 37.15 119.81 -42.43
CA GLY A 47 38.31 120.68 -42.35
C GLY A 47 38.22 121.74 -43.42
N ASN A 48 37.65 122.89 -43.07
CA ASN A 48 37.61 124.10 -43.87
C ASN A 48 39.04 124.59 -44.16
N SER A 49 39.45 124.63 -45.42
CA SER A 49 40.63 125.37 -45.87
C SER A 49 40.26 126.06 -47.18
N ALA A 50 40.19 127.39 -47.09
CA ALA A 50 39.87 128.28 -48.17
C ALA A 50 40.81 128.06 -49.36
N VAL A 51 40.28 127.39 -50.38
CA VAL A 51 40.84 127.38 -51.73
C VAL A 51 39.81 128.06 -52.63
N THR A 52 40.21 129.25 -53.07
CA THR A 52 39.71 130.01 -54.22
C THR A 52 38.74 129.26 -55.15
N SER A 53 37.50 129.72 -55.18
CA SER A 53 36.49 129.39 -56.18
C SER A 53 36.95 129.81 -57.58
N GLN A 54 37.56 128.88 -58.31
CA GLN A 54 37.36 128.78 -59.75
C GLN A 54 36.43 127.59 -59.99
N PRO A 55 35.38 127.70 -60.82
CA PRO A 55 34.61 126.52 -61.18
C PRO A 55 35.54 125.59 -61.95
N ILE A 56 36.05 124.56 -61.29
CA ILE A 56 36.63 123.42 -62.00
C ILE A 56 35.46 122.84 -62.77
N LYS A 57 35.33 123.24 -64.04
CA LYS A 57 34.53 122.52 -65.02
C LYS A 57 35.24 121.19 -65.20
N ILE A 58 34.94 120.23 -64.34
CA ILE A 58 35.21 118.84 -64.65
C ILE A 58 34.22 118.53 -65.76
N SER A 59 34.65 118.71 -67.00
CA SER A 59 33.99 118.11 -68.15
C SER A 59 34.18 116.61 -67.99
N LEU A 60 33.34 115.97 -67.16
CA LEU A 60 33.13 114.54 -67.31
C LEU A 60 32.45 114.41 -68.68
N ASP A 61 33.18 113.84 -69.62
CA ASP A 61 32.60 113.38 -70.86
C ASP A 61 31.43 112.46 -70.48
N THR A 62 30.22 112.78 -70.95
CA THR A 62 28.98 112.09 -70.57
C THR A 62 29.03 110.59 -70.89
N GLY A 63 30.05 110.11 -71.64
CA GLY A 63 30.38 108.71 -71.86
C GLY A 63 30.91 107.96 -70.63
N ASP A 64 31.81 108.54 -69.82
CA ASP A 64 32.46 107.83 -68.69
C ASP A 64 31.47 107.50 -67.55
N VAL A 65 30.45 108.33 -67.37
CA VAL A 65 29.36 108.11 -66.39
C VAL A 65 28.34 107.07 -66.87
N ALA A 66 28.22 106.84 -68.18
CA ALA A 66 27.36 105.79 -68.72
C ALA A 66 28.00 104.40 -68.54
N ASP A 67 29.31 104.28 -68.81
CA ASP A 67 30.07 103.04 -68.63
C ASP A 67 30.18 102.63 -67.16
N ALA A 68 30.38 103.59 -66.25
CA ALA A 68 30.37 103.33 -64.81
C ALA A 68 29.01 102.79 -64.31
N ARG A 69 27.89 103.31 -64.84
CA ARG A 69 26.54 102.82 -64.50
C ARG A 69 26.31 101.40 -65.01
N GLN A 70 26.82 101.07 -66.21
CA GLN A 70 26.68 99.73 -66.79
C GLN A 70 27.51 98.69 -66.01
N LEU A 71 28.72 99.03 -65.57
CA LEU A 71 29.54 98.15 -64.74
C LEU A 71 28.92 97.91 -63.35
N ILE A 72 28.36 98.95 -62.73
CA ILE A 72 27.63 98.83 -61.46
C ILE A 72 26.38 97.97 -61.64
N ALA A 73 25.63 98.14 -62.74
CA ALA A 73 24.47 97.31 -63.04
C ALA A 73 24.85 95.84 -63.25
N GLN A 74 25.94 95.55 -63.98
CA GLN A 74 26.44 94.18 -64.15
C GLN A 74 26.91 93.56 -62.83
N ARG A 75 27.68 94.30 -62.01
CA ARG A 75 28.13 93.81 -60.69
C ARG A 75 26.95 93.56 -59.75
N ASN A 76 25.93 94.42 -59.76
CA ASN A 76 24.72 94.22 -58.97
C ASN A 76 23.90 93.03 -59.49
N ALA A 77 23.81 92.82 -60.82
CA ALA A 77 23.14 91.66 -61.39
C ALA A 77 23.87 90.35 -61.05
N GLN A 78 25.21 90.34 -61.12
CA GLN A 78 26.04 89.21 -60.74
C GLN A 78 25.91 88.92 -59.23
N ALA A 79 26.01 89.94 -58.37
CA ALA A 79 25.86 89.78 -56.92
C ALA A 79 24.47 89.26 -56.55
N ARG A 80 23.40 89.70 -57.25
CA ARG A 80 22.04 89.15 -57.09
C ARG A 80 21.94 87.70 -57.55
N ALA A 81 22.53 87.36 -58.69
CA ALA A 81 22.53 85.99 -59.21
C ALA A 81 23.30 85.03 -58.28
N GLU A 82 24.46 85.45 -57.77
CA GLU A 82 25.24 84.69 -56.78
C GLU A 82 24.49 84.54 -55.45
N ALA A 83 23.85 85.61 -54.96
CA ALA A 83 23.03 85.57 -53.75
C ALA A 83 21.82 84.64 -53.92
N GLU A 84 21.13 84.68 -55.06
CA GLU A 84 20.00 83.81 -55.35
C GLU A 84 20.44 82.35 -55.51
N ALA A 85 21.56 82.09 -56.20
CA ALA A 85 22.13 80.74 -56.33
C ALA A 85 22.52 80.16 -54.96
N LYS A 86 23.14 80.97 -54.10
CA LYS A 86 23.48 80.57 -52.73
C LYS A 86 22.24 80.30 -51.89
N ALA A 87 21.23 81.18 -51.95
CA ALA A 87 19.98 80.99 -51.23
C ALA A 87 19.23 79.73 -51.69
N ARG A 88 19.21 79.43 -52.99
CA ARG A 88 18.64 78.18 -53.53
C ARG A 88 19.43 76.96 -53.06
N ALA A 89 20.76 77.00 -53.09
CA ALA A 89 21.60 75.88 -52.63
C ALA A 89 21.42 75.61 -51.13
N GLU A 90 21.35 76.65 -50.30
CA GLU A 90 21.08 76.53 -48.86
C GLU A 90 19.68 75.99 -48.59
N ALA A 91 18.66 76.46 -49.33
CA ALA A 91 17.30 75.97 -49.21
C ALA A 91 17.19 74.48 -49.61
N GLU A 92 17.85 74.07 -50.70
CA GLU A 92 17.88 72.67 -51.13
C GLU A 92 18.63 71.78 -50.14
N ALA A 93 19.79 72.23 -49.63
CA ALA A 93 20.55 71.50 -48.62
C ALA A 93 19.73 71.31 -47.33
N LYS A 94 19.02 72.36 -46.90
CA LYS A 94 18.13 72.28 -45.74
C LYS A 94 16.96 71.32 -45.98
N ALA A 95 16.31 71.38 -47.14
CA ALA A 95 15.21 70.48 -47.50
C ALA A 95 15.66 69.02 -47.55
N ARG A 96 16.85 68.73 -48.11
CA ARG A 96 17.44 67.39 -48.12
C ARG A 96 17.76 66.89 -46.70
N ALA A 97 18.36 67.73 -45.86
CA ALA A 97 18.67 67.38 -44.47
C ALA A 97 17.40 67.11 -43.64
N GLU A 98 16.34 67.91 -43.81
CA GLU A 98 15.05 67.68 -43.15
C GLU A 98 14.37 66.39 -43.65
N ALA A 99 14.44 66.10 -44.95
CA ALA A 99 13.91 64.86 -45.52
C ALA A 99 14.65 63.62 -45.01
N GLU A 100 15.99 63.67 -44.95
CA GLU A 100 16.80 62.57 -44.40
C GLU A 100 16.54 62.36 -42.90
N ALA A 101 16.44 63.44 -42.13
CA ALA A 101 16.12 63.37 -40.70
C ALA A 101 14.73 62.76 -40.45
N ARG A 102 13.72 63.13 -41.25
CA ARG A 102 12.38 62.52 -41.18
C ARG A 102 12.42 61.04 -41.55
N ALA A 103 13.09 60.68 -42.63
CA ALA A 103 13.20 59.28 -43.05
C ALA A 103 13.89 58.40 -42.00
N LYS A 104 14.95 58.91 -41.35
CA LYS A 104 15.61 58.22 -40.23
C LYS A 104 14.67 58.05 -39.03
N ALA A 105 13.99 59.13 -38.62
CA ALA A 105 13.06 59.08 -37.49
C ALA A 105 11.89 58.11 -37.75
N GLU A 106 11.33 58.08 -38.96
CA GLU A 106 10.28 57.13 -39.35
C GLU A 106 10.80 55.67 -39.35
N ALA A 107 12.01 55.43 -39.86
CA ALA A 107 12.63 54.11 -39.85
C ALA A 107 12.90 53.61 -38.41
N GLU A 108 13.43 54.48 -37.54
CA GLU A 108 13.66 54.15 -36.13
C GLU A 108 12.34 53.89 -35.38
N ALA A 109 11.32 54.72 -35.61
CA ALA A 109 10.00 54.53 -35.01
C ALA A 109 9.36 53.20 -35.44
N LYS A 110 9.47 52.86 -36.73
CA LYS A 110 8.98 51.59 -37.27
C LYS A 110 9.73 50.40 -36.68
N ALA A 111 11.06 50.45 -36.64
CA ALA A 111 11.89 49.38 -36.08
C ALA A 111 11.59 49.16 -34.59
N LYS A 112 11.40 50.24 -33.83
CA LYS A 112 11.01 50.16 -32.41
C LYS A 112 9.64 49.53 -32.23
N SER A 113 8.64 49.95 -33.01
CA SER A 113 7.29 49.39 -32.97
C SER A 113 7.27 47.90 -33.33
N GLU A 114 8.02 47.48 -34.36
CA GLU A 114 8.16 46.08 -34.75
C GLU A 114 8.84 45.25 -33.65
N ALA A 115 9.89 45.79 -33.01
CA ALA A 115 10.56 45.13 -31.90
C ALA A 115 9.65 44.98 -30.67
N GLU A 116 8.88 46.02 -30.31
CA GLU A 116 7.91 45.98 -29.21
C GLU A 116 6.78 44.99 -29.50
N ALA A 117 6.25 44.96 -30.73
CA ALA A 117 5.22 44.00 -31.14
C ALA A 117 5.73 42.56 -31.08
N LYS A 118 6.96 42.31 -31.54
CA LYS A 118 7.59 40.98 -31.46
C LYS A 118 7.81 40.55 -30.02
N ALA A 119 8.37 41.42 -29.18
CA ALA A 119 8.60 41.12 -27.76
C ALA A 119 7.29 40.81 -27.02
N LYS A 120 6.21 41.55 -27.32
CA LYS A 120 4.89 41.29 -26.75
C LYS A 120 4.33 39.93 -27.21
N ALA A 121 4.43 39.62 -28.50
CA ALA A 121 3.98 38.34 -29.03
C ALA A 121 4.75 37.14 -28.43
N GLU A 122 6.08 37.27 -28.26
CA GLU A 122 6.91 36.25 -27.61
C GLU A 122 6.54 36.07 -26.13
N ALA A 123 6.29 37.16 -25.41
CA ALA A 123 5.84 37.11 -24.01
C ALA A 123 4.46 36.46 -23.87
N GLU A 124 3.50 36.79 -24.74
CA GLU A 124 2.17 36.17 -24.75
C GLU A 124 2.24 34.68 -25.10
N ALA A 125 3.06 34.29 -26.09
CA ALA A 125 3.26 32.89 -26.45
C ALA A 125 3.87 32.09 -25.30
N LYS A 126 4.89 32.65 -24.62
CA LYS A 126 5.51 32.01 -23.46
C LYS A 126 4.52 31.86 -22.30
N ALA A 127 3.75 32.91 -21.99
CA ALA A 127 2.74 32.87 -20.94
C ALA A 127 1.64 31.82 -21.21
N LYS A 128 1.19 31.68 -22.46
CA LYS A 128 0.25 30.64 -22.87
C LYS A 128 0.84 29.24 -22.70
N ALA A 129 2.07 29.02 -23.17
CA ALA A 129 2.75 27.73 -23.03
C ALA A 129 2.95 27.34 -21.55
N GLU A 130 3.34 28.28 -20.69
CA GLU A 130 3.46 28.04 -19.25
C GLU A 130 2.11 27.74 -18.59
N ALA A 131 1.03 28.40 -19.01
CA ALA A 131 -0.32 28.13 -18.52
C ALA A 131 -0.83 26.75 -18.94
N GLU A 132 -0.63 26.36 -20.22
CA GLU A 132 -0.98 25.03 -20.71
C GLU A 132 -0.18 23.92 -20.01
N ALA A 133 1.12 24.12 -19.80
CA ALA A 133 1.95 23.17 -19.07
C ALA A 133 1.46 22.97 -17.64
N LYS A 134 1.17 24.06 -16.90
CA LYS A 134 0.61 23.99 -15.55
C LYS A 134 -0.74 23.29 -15.51
N ALA A 135 -1.64 23.61 -16.45
CA ALA A 135 -2.96 22.98 -16.51
C ALA A 135 -2.85 21.46 -16.77
N LYS A 136 -1.89 21.05 -17.61
CA LYS A 136 -1.62 19.63 -17.88
C LYS A 136 -1.06 18.91 -16.65
N ASP A 137 -0.10 19.52 -15.95
CA ASP A 137 0.48 18.96 -14.73
C ASP A 137 -0.57 18.84 -13.60
N GLU A 138 -1.42 19.84 -13.43
CA GLU A 138 -2.53 19.81 -12.46
C GLU A 138 -3.55 18.72 -12.80
N ALA A 139 -3.91 18.57 -14.09
CA ALA A 139 -4.82 17.51 -14.53
C ALA A 139 -4.22 16.11 -14.31
N GLU A 140 -2.92 15.92 -14.60
CA GLU A 140 -2.24 14.66 -14.35
C GLU A 140 -2.14 14.34 -12.86
N ALA A 141 -1.81 15.33 -12.03
CA ALA A 141 -1.76 15.17 -10.57
C ALA A 141 -3.13 14.79 -9.99
N LYS A 142 -4.20 15.44 -10.46
CA LYS A 142 -5.57 15.12 -10.05
C LYS A 142 -5.96 13.70 -10.47
N ALA A 143 -5.68 13.30 -11.71
CA ALA A 143 -5.98 11.95 -12.19
C ALA A 143 -5.21 10.87 -11.41
N LYS A 144 -3.94 11.11 -11.07
CA LYS A 144 -3.14 10.21 -10.21
C LYS A 144 -3.73 10.10 -8.80
N ALA A 145 -4.13 11.22 -8.19
CA ALA A 145 -4.74 11.23 -6.87
C ALA A 145 -6.09 10.49 -6.84
N GLU A 146 -6.94 10.69 -7.85
CA GLU A 146 -8.21 9.98 -7.98
C GLU A 146 -8.01 8.46 -8.18
N ALA A 147 -7.04 8.06 -9.00
CA ALA A 147 -6.70 6.65 -9.20
C ALA A 147 -6.17 5.99 -7.91
N GLU A 148 -5.30 6.67 -7.16
CA GLU A 148 -4.79 6.15 -5.89
C GLU A 148 -5.90 6.04 -4.84
N ALA A 149 -6.79 7.04 -4.74
CA ALA A 149 -7.92 7.02 -3.83
C ALA A 149 -8.88 5.86 -4.16
N LYS A 150 -9.16 5.62 -5.45
CA LYS A 150 -9.99 4.49 -5.88
C LYS A 150 -9.34 3.15 -5.54
N ALA A 151 -8.05 2.98 -5.81
CA ALA A 151 -7.32 1.75 -5.50
C ALA A 151 -7.29 1.46 -3.98
N LYS A 152 -7.11 2.49 -3.14
CA LYS A 152 -7.19 2.37 -1.68
C LYS A 152 -8.58 1.95 -1.22
N ALA A 153 -9.64 2.56 -1.77
CA ALA A 153 -11.02 2.21 -1.44
C ALA A 153 -11.38 0.77 -1.84
N GLU A 154 -10.95 0.33 -3.02
CA GLU A 154 -11.14 -1.05 -3.49
C GLU A 154 -10.39 -2.07 -2.62
N ALA A 155 -9.15 -1.76 -2.23
CA ALA A 155 -8.37 -2.59 -1.32
C ALA A 155 -9.01 -2.70 0.07
N GLU A 156 -9.50 -1.59 0.64
CA GLU A 156 -10.18 -1.58 1.94
C GLU A 156 -11.50 -2.37 1.89
N ALA A 157 -12.29 -2.20 0.82
CA ALA A 157 -13.53 -2.93 0.62
C ALA A 157 -13.29 -4.45 0.52
N LYS A 158 -12.24 -4.86 -0.22
CA LYS A 158 -11.85 -6.26 -0.33
C LYS A 158 -11.41 -6.83 1.02
N ALA A 159 -10.57 -6.11 1.77
CA ALA A 159 -10.11 -6.54 3.09
C ALA A 159 -11.28 -6.70 4.08
N LYS A 160 -12.26 -5.77 4.06
CA LYS A 160 -13.48 -5.86 4.87
C LYS A 160 -14.32 -7.09 4.49
N ALA A 161 -14.52 -7.34 3.21
CA ALA A 161 -15.26 -8.50 2.73
C ALA A 161 -14.58 -9.82 3.12
N GLU A 162 -13.26 -9.92 2.98
CA GLU A 162 -12.50 -11.10 3.39
C GLU A 162 -12.55 -11.33 4.91
N ALA A 163 -12.50 -10.25 5.71
CA ALA A 163 -12.63 -10.34 7.17
C ALA A 163 -14.02 -10.81 7.59
N GLN A 164 -15.08 -10.29 6.95
CA GLN A 164 -16.46 -10.72 7.21
C GLN A 164 -16.66 -12.19 6.84
N ALA A 165 -16.22 -12.62 5.67
CA ALA A 165 -16.33 -14.02 5.24
C ALA A 165 -15.59 -14.98 6.19
N LYS A 166 -14.41 -14.60 6.69
CA LYS A 166 -13.67 -15.37 7.70
C LYS A 166 -14.43 -15.45 9.03
N ALA A 167 -15.04 -14.35 9.47
CA ALA A 167 -15.83 -14.33 10.70
C ALA A 167 -17.08 -15.21 10.59
N GLU A 168 -17.79 -15.14 9.47
CA GLU A 168 -18.97 -15.99 9.19
C GLU A 168 -18.59 -17.48 9.13
N ALA A 169 -17.49 -17.82 8.46
CA ALA A 169 -16.98 -19.19 8.41
C ALA A 169 -16.62 -19.73 9.81
N GLN A 170 -15.95 -18.93 10.64
CA GLN A 170 -15.65 -19.32 12.03
C GLN A 170 -16.90 -19.47 12.88
N ALA A 171 -17.88 -18.58 12.74
CA ALA A 171 -19.14 -18.67 13.46
C ALA A 171 -19.90 -19.94 13.09
N LYS A 172 -19.97 -20.27 11.79
CA LYS A 172 -20.60 -21.50 11.30
C LYS A 172 -19.88 -22.74 11.82
N ALA A 173 -18.55 -22.78 11.76
CA ALA A 173 -17.77 -23.91 12.26
C ALA A 173 -17.96 -24.13 13.77
N LYS A 174 -18.03 -23.04 14.57
CA LYS A 174 -18.35 -23.13 16.00
C LYS A 174 -19.75 -23.67 16.24
N ALA A 175 -20.75 -23.18 15.51
CA ALA A 175 -22.12 -23.65 15.64
C ALA A 175 -22.28 -25.13 15.27
N GLU A 176 -21.59 -25.59 14.23
CA GLU A 176 -21.57 -27.01 13.83
C GLU A 176 -20.88 -27.89 14.90
N ALA A 177 -19.77 -27.41 15.48
CA ALA A 177 -19.09 -28.11 16.57
C ALA A 177 -19.96 -28.22 17.84
N ASP A 178 -20.61 -27.14 18.24
CA ASP A 178 -21.55 -27.12 19.37
C ASP A 178 -22.75 -28.05 19.13
N ALA A 179 -23.33 -28.04 17.92
CA ALA A 179 -24.42 -28.92 17.56
C ALA A 179 -24.01 -30.40 17.63
N LYS A 180 -22.82 -30.74 17.11
CA LYS A 180 -22.27 -32.10 17.18
C LYS A 180 -22.04 -32.54 18.62
N ALA A 181 -21.43 -31.67 19.44
CA ALA A 181 -21.18 -31.97 20.86
C ALA A 181 -22.48 -32.21 21.63
N LYS A 182 -23.52 -31.40 21.39
CA LYS A 182 -24.85 -31.61 21.99
C LYS A 182 -25.49 -32.93 21.55
N ALA A 183 -25.41 -33.26 20.26
CA ALA A 183 -25.94 -34.51 19.73
C ALA A 183 -25.22 -35.73 20.33
N GLU A 184 -23.89 -35.70 20.44
CA GLU A 184 -23.10 -36.76 21.07
C GLU A 184 -23.42 -36.91 22.56
N ALA A 185 -23.59 -35.80 23.29
CA ALA A 185 -23.99 -35.83 24.70
C ALA A 185 -25.38 -36.44 24.88
N GLN A 186 -26.36 -36.06 24.04
CA GLN A 186 -27.71 -36.61 24.08
C GLN A 186 -27.72 -38.11 23.75
N ALA A 187 -26.96 -38.54 22.74
CA ALA A 187 -26.83 -39.95 22.38
C ALA A 187 -26.21 -40.77 23.52
N LYS A 188 -25.16 -40.26 24.18
CA LYS A 188 -24.57 -40.91 25.36
C LYS A 188 -25.56 -41.01 26.52
N ALA A 189 -26.30 -39.95 26.81
CA ALA A 189 -27.32 -39.95 27.86
C ALA A 189 -28.43 -40.97 27.58
N GLN A 190 -28.92 -41.03 26.33
CA GLN A 190 -29.95 -42.00 25.93
C GLN A 190 -29.42 -43.45 26.00
N ALA A 191 -28.18 -43.69 25.59
CA ALA A 191 -27.56 -45.01 25.69
C ALA A 191 -27.41 -45.46 27.15
N GLN A 192 -26.96 -44.56 28.04
CA GLN A 192 -26.88 -44.85 29.48
C GLN A 192 -28.25 -45.13 30.10
N ALA A 193 -29.27 -44.35 29.75
CA ALA A 193 -30.64 -44.58 30.23
C ALA A 193 -31.18 -45.95 29.77
N ARG A 194 -30.97 -46.32 28.49
CA ARG A 194 -31.35 -47.64 27.97
C ARG A 194 -30.58 -48.77 28.66
N ALA A 195 -29.29 -48.61 28.91
CA ALA A 195 -28.48 -49.60 29.60
C ALA A 195 -28.96 -49.82 31.06
N LYS A 196 -29.26 -48.74 31.79
CA LYS A 196 -29.85 -48.82 33.14
C LYS A 196 -31.20 -49.53 33.12
N ALA A 197 -32.11 -49.15 32.21
CA ALA A 197 -33.42 -49.78 32.09
C ALA A 197 -33.31 -51.28 31.75
N GLN A 198 -32.38 -51.67 30.87
CA GLN A 198 -32.13 -53.09 30.58
C GLN A 198 -31.54 -53.84 31.77
N ALA A 199 -30.64 -53.22 32.54
CA ALA A 199 -30.07 -53.83 33.74
C ALA A 199 -31.15 -54.04 34.81
N GLU A 200 -32.01 -53.06 35.06
CA GLU A 200 -33.15 -53.17 35.98
C GLU A 200 -34.16 -54.23 35.53
N ALA A 201 -34.46 -54.29 34.23
CA ALA A 201 -35.35 -55.31 33.68
C ALA A 201 -34.77 -56.72 33.84
N LYS A 202 -33.47 -56.90 33.58
CA LYS A 202 -32.77 -58.17 33.81
C LYS A 202 -32.77 -58.55 35.29
N ALA A 203 -32.46 -57.62 36.20
CA ALA A 203 -32.48 -57.87 37.63
C ALA A 203 -33.88 -58.27 38.13
N LYS A 204 -34.95 -57.60 37.65
CA LYS A 204 -36.34 -57.99 37.96
C LYS A 204 -36.69 -59.36 37.39
N ALA A 205 -36.29 -59.67 36.16
CA ALA A 205 -36.53 -60.97 35.55
C ALA A 205 -35.80 -62.09 36.31
N GLU A 206 -34.55 -61.85 36.74
CA GLU A 206 -33.76 -62.79 37.54
C GLU A 206 -34.36 -63.00 38.93
N ALA A 207 -34.76 -61.92 39.61
CA ALA A 207 -35.47 -62.00 40.89
C ALA A 207 -36.79 -62.76 40.78
N ALA A 208 -37.58 -62.52 39.72
CA ALA A 208 -38.81 -63.27 39.45
C ALA A 208 -38.53 -64.75 39.17
N ARG A 209 -37.48 -65.06 38.40
CA ARG A 209 -37.05 -66.44 38.12
C ARG A 209 -36.58 -67.15 39.39
N GLN A 210 -35.89 -66.43 40.28
CA GLN A 210 -35.44 -66.96 41.55
C GLN A 210 -36.60 -67.16 42.54
N SER A 211 -37.61 -66.28 42.54
CA SER A 211 -38.86 -66.50 43.27
C SER A 211 -39.58 -67.75 42.77
N GLN A 212 -39.75 -67.91 41.46
CA GLN A 212 -40.36 -69.10 40.86
C GLN A 212 -39.58 -70.38 41.17
N PHE A 213 -38.24 -70.31 41.16
CA PHE A 213 -37.40 -71.43 41.54
C PHE A 213 -37.54 -71.78 43.03
N ASN A 214 -37.61 -70.79 43.92
CA ASN A 214 -37.80 -71.01 45.35
C ASN A 214 -39.19 -71.60 45.65
N ASP A 215 -40.24 -71.14 44.96
CA ASP A 215 -41.59 -71.72 45.08
C ASP A 215 -41.63 -73.18 44.56
N ALA A 216 -41.00 -73.46 43.41
CA ALA A 216 -40.88 -74.82 42.89
C ALA A 216 -40.01 -75.73 43.78
N PHE A 217 -38.99 -75.18 44.44
CA PHE A 217 -38.15 -75.91 45.39
C PHE A 217 -38.89 -76.19 46.71
N ALA A 218 -39.76 -75.29 47.17
CA ALA A 218 -40.62 -75.51 48.32
C ALA A 218 -41.64 -76.65 48.08
N ASP A 219 -42.14 -76.78 46.84
CA ASP A 219 -43.01 -77.89 46.43
C ASP A 219 -42.28 -79.25 46.41
N ILE A 220 -40.97 -79.26 46.11
CA ILE A 220 -40.12 -80.48 46.12
C ILE A 220 -39.70 -80.91 47.53
N ILE A 221 -39.66 -79.99 48.52
CA ILE A 221 -39.25 -80.30 49.91
C ILE A 221 -40.47 -80.45 50.85
N GLY A 222 -41.67 -80.09 50.39
CA GLY A 222 -42.91 -80.08 51.17
C GLY A 222 -43.60 -81.44 51.38
N ASP A 223 -43.16 -82.51 50.71
CA ASP A 223 -43.69 -83.85 50.95
C ASP A 223 -42.55 -84.89 50.89
N GLY A 224 -42.68 -85.90 51.74
CA GLY A 224 -41.58 -86.73 52.19
C GLY A 224 -40.98 -87.65 51.15
N GLY A 225 -39.65 -87.68 51.14
CA GLY A 225 -38.87 -88.89 50.96
C GLY A 225 -38.52 -89.24 49.52
N GLY A 226 -37.25 -89.58 49.33
CA GLY A 226 -36.80 -90.31 48.14
C GLY A 226 -35.47 -89.82 47.63
N ASP A 227 -34.43 -90.50 48.11
CA ASP A 227 -33.19 -90.84 47.41
C ASP A 227 -32.37 -89.69 46.77
N GLY A 228 -31.10 -89.55 47.15
CA GLY A 228 -30.16 -90.61 46.80
C GLY A 228 -29.59 -90.43 45.40
N SER A 229 -29.63 -89.24 44.79
CA SER A 229 -28.82 -89.00 43.59
C SER A 229 -28.24 -87.59 43.52
N ARG A 230 -27.30 -87.30 44.43
CA ARG A 230 -26.16 -86.45 44.04
C ARG A 230 -25.33 -87.29 43.09
N ASN A 231 -25.75 -87.25 41.83
CA ASN A 231 -25.03 -87.86 40.73
C ASN A 231 -23.59 -87.34 40.78
N ASN A 232 -22.70 -88.31 40.94
CA ASN A 232 -21.30 -88.11 41.20
C ASN A 232 -20.63 -87.61 39.91
N ASN A 233 -20.50 -86.28 39.81
CA ASN A 233 -19.49 -85.66 38.97
C ASN A 233 -19.02 -84.34 39.61
N SER A 234 -18.69 -84.39 40.91
CA SER A 234 -18.06 -83.27 41.61
C SER A 234 -16.74 -82.89 40.92
N SER A 235 -15.99 -83.87 40.43
CA SER A 235 -14.72 -83.67 39.72
C SER A 235 -14.81 -82.77 38.49
N ALA A 236 -15.87 -82.85 37.68
CA ALA A 236 -16.01 -81.96 36.51
C ALA A 236 -16.36 -80.52 36.93
N SER A 237 -17.16 -80.35 37.99
CA SER A 237 -17.47 -79.01 38.52
C SER A 237 -16.29 -78.39 39.28
N ASP A 238 -15.49 -79.22 39.96
CA ASP A 238 -14.34 -78.79 40.73
C ASP A 238 -13.16 -78.44 39.81
N PHE A 239 -13.01 -79.18 38.71
CA PHE A 239 -12.08 -78.84 37.64
C PHE A 239 -12.39 -77.49 36.99
N GLU A 240 -13.65 -77.22 36.62
CA GLU A 240 -14.03 -75.94 36.02
C GLU A 240 -13.91 -74.78 37.02
N ARG A 241 -14.22 -75.00 38.31
CA ARG A 241 -13.99 -74.01 39.38
C ARG A 241 -12.50 -73.70 39.54
N TYR A 242 -11.66 -74.73 39.53
CA TYR A 242 -10.22 -74.58 39.64
C TYR A 242 -9.66 -73.82 38.42
N LYS A 243 -10.08 -74.20 37.20
CA LYS A 243 -9.72 -73.52 35.95
C LYS A 243 -10.15 -72.06 35.95
N ALA A 244 -11.35 -71.74 36.41
CA ALA A 244 -11.83 -70.36 36.51
C ALA A 244 -10.98 -69.52 37.48
N ARG A 245 -10.54 -70.11 38.60
CA ARG A 245 -9.63 -69.46 39.54
C ARG A 245 -8.28 -69.16 38.91
N ILE A 246 -7.67 -70.15 38.25
CA ILE A 246 -6.38 -69.98 37.56
C ILE A 246 -6.52 -68.95 36.43
N GLN A 247 -7.60 -69.01 35.67
CA GLN A 247 -7.89 -68.04 34.61
C GLN A 247 -7.96 -66.61 35.17
N SER A 248 -8.56 -66.42 36.34
CA SER A 248 -8.63 -65.11 36.98
C SER A 248 -7.27 -64.63 37.48
N GLU A 249 -6.48 -65.49 38.11
CA GLU A 249 -5.15 -65.14 38.61
C GLU A 249 -4.21 -64.75 37.46
N VAL A 250 -4.21 -65.53 36.38
CA VAL A 250 -3.38 -65.24 35.21
C VAL A 250 -3.87 -63.98 34.47
N ASN A 251 -5.19 -63.75 34.41
CA ASN A 251 -5.75 -62.54 33.80
C ASN A 251 -5.44 -61.26 34.59
N ASN A 252 -5.20 -61.35 35.90
CA ASN A 252 -4.75 -60.20 36.69
C ASN A 252 -3.32 -59.77 36.33
N ASN A 253 -2.48 -60.71 35.87
CA ASN A 253 -1.12 -60.43 35.40
C ASN A 253 -1.06 -60.19 33.88
N PHE A 254 -2.20 -60.15 33.20
CA PHE A 254 -2.28 -59.90 31.77
C PHE A 254 -2.18 -58.39 31.48
N SER A 255 -1.11 -57.99 30.79
CA SER A 255 -0.89 -56.60 30.41
C SER A 255 -1.87 -56.17 29.32
N TYR A 256 -2.85 -55.35 29.70
CA TYR A 256 -3.84 -54.81 28.78
C TYR A 256 -3.22 -53.76 27.85
N ASN A 257 -3.46 -53.88 26.55
CA ASN A 257 -3.11 -52.87 25.56
C ASN A 257 -4.36 -52.50 24.72
N PRO A 258 -4.81 -51.23 24.75
CA PRO A 258 -6.01 -50.79 24.02
C PRO A 258 -5.87 -50.92 22.49
N ALA A 259 -4.66 -51.08 21.96
CA ALA A 259 -4.45 -51.35 20.53
C ALA A 259 -5.02 -52.71 20.07
N PHE A 260 -5.38 -53.59 21.01
CA PHE A 260 -5.87 -54.94 20.74
C PHE A 260 -7.30 -55.19 21.20
N THR A 261 -8.12 -54.15 21.44
CA THR A 261 -9.52 -54.30 21.83
C THR A 261 -10.32 -55.15 20.83
N GLY A 262 -11.11 -56.11 21.34
CA GLY A 262 -11.90 -57.05 20.54
C GLY A 262 -11.14 -58.29 20.08
N ARG A 263 -9.87 -58.42 20.45
CA ARG A 263 -9.00 -59.55 20.12
C ARG A 263 -9.01 -60.62 21.23
N GLN A 264 -8.91 -61.89 20.86
CA GLN A 264 -8.85 -63.00 21.80
C GLN A 264 -7.75 -64.02 21.43
N CYS A 265 -7.19 -64.65 22.46
CA CYS A 265 -6.26 -65.78 22.31
C CYS A 265 -6.56 -66.87 23.35
N ALA A 266 -6.45 -68.12 22.94
CA ALA A 266 -6.46 -69.29 23.81
C ALA A 266 -5.08 -69.94 23.84
N VAL A 267 -4.49 -70.13 25.02
CA VAL A 267 -3.16 -70.72 25.21
C VAL A 267 -3.28 -71.95 26.09
N ASP A 268 -2.70 -73.09 25.67
CA ASP A 268 -2.62 -74.25 26.55
C ASP A 268 -1.47 -74.10 27.55
N VAL A 269 -1.74 -74.40 28.81
CA VAL A 269 -0.79 -74.30 29.93
C VAL A 269 -0.69 -75.66 30.61
N ASN A 270 0.54 -76.04 30.94
CA ASN A 270 0.84 -77.19 31.76
C ASN A 270 0.97 -76.77 33.23
N ILE A 271 0.27 -77.49 34.11
CA ILE A 271 0.26 -77.25 35.56
C ILE A 271 0.96 -78.43 36.24
N ALA A 272 2.10 -78.16 36.87
CA ALA A 272 2.80 -79.15 37.68
C ALA A 272 2.06 -79.41 39.01
N ALA A 273 2.37 -80.54 39.66
CA ALA A 273 1.71 -80.93 40.91
C ALA A 273 1.92 -79.93 42.06
N ASP A 274 2.95 -79.10 41.98
CA ASP A 274 3.27 -78.03 42.91
C ASP A 274 2.55 -76.70 42.59
N GLY A 275 1.78 -76.65 41.50
CA GLY A 275 1.09 -75.47 41.01
C GLY A 275 1.91 -74.59 40.06
N THR A 276 3.11 -75.00 39.64
CA THR A 276 3.92 -74.24 38.69
C THR A 276 3.30 -74.26 37.29
N LEU A 277 3.18 -73.08 36.67
CA LEU A 277 2.58 -72.91 35.34
C LEU A 277 3.67 -72.84 34.27
N THR A 278 3.57 -73.67 33.24
CA THR A 278 4.46 -73.63 32.08
C THR A 278 3.65 -73.53 30.79
N PRO A 279 3.87 -72.49 29.95
CA PRO A 279 3.14 -72.37 28.69
C PRO A 279 3.55 -73.47 27.73
N TYR A 280 2.58 -74.08 27.04
CA TYR A 280 2.87 -75.06 26.01
C TYR A 280 3.23 -74.35 24.70
N GLN A 281 4.45 -74.55 24.22
CA GLN A 281 4.93 -73.90 23.00
C GLN A 281 4.13 -74.39 21.79
N ASN A 282 3.76 -73.46 20.89
CA ASN A 282 3.03 -73.73 19.63
C ASN A 282 1.58 -74.22 19.74
N SER A 283 0.91 -74.13 20.90
CA SER A 283 -0.52 -74.46 21.05
C SER A 283 -1.46 -73.27 21.19
N SER A 284 -0.95 -72.05 20.93
CA SER A 284 -1.77 -70.83 21.00
C SER A 284 -2.71 -70.74 19.81
N ARG A 285 -4.02 -70.66 20.06
CA ARG A 285 -5.06 -70.44 19.04
C ARG A 285 -5.58 -69.02 19.15
N GLY A 286 -5.49 -68.27 18.05
CA GLY A 286 -5.97 -66.90 17.99
C GLY A 286 -4.93 -65.96 17.41
N GLN A 287 -4.95 -64.72 17.87
CA GLN A 287 -4.19 -63.63 17.27
C GLN A 287 -2.83 -63.45 17.94
N ALA A 288 -1.75 -63.53 17.16
CA ALA A 288 -0.36 -63.60 17.64
C ALA A 288 0.01 -62.54 18.69
N ASN A 289 -0.43 -61.28 18.50
CA ASN A 289 -0.08 -60.19 19.41
C ASN A 289 -0.70 -60.35 20.81
N VAL A 290 -1.92 -60.89 20.89
CA VAL A 290 -2.59 -61.17 22.18
C VAL A 290 -2.06 -62.45 22.80
N CYS A 291 -1.72 -63.44 21.97
CA CYS A 291 -1.10 -64.68 22.44
C CYS A 291 0.26 -64.45 23.08
N ALA A 292 1.10 -63.57 22.51
CA ALA A 292 2.39 -63.21 23.11
C ALA A 292 2.23 -62.58 24.51
N LEU A 293 1.25 -61.68 24.66
CA LEU A 293 0.90 -61.09 25.96
C LEU A 293 0.32 -62.12 26.94
N GLY A 294 -0.47 -63.07 26.45
CA GLY A 294 -1.03 -64.16 27.25
C GLY A 294 0.05 -65.10 27.77
N VAL A 295 1.02 -65.48 26.93
CA VAL A 295 2.18 -66.30 27.32
C VAL A 295 3.01 -65.58 28.38
N GLN A 296 3.24 -64.28 28.23
CA GLN A 296 3.94 -63.48 29.24
C GLN A 296 3.18 -63.42 30.57
N ALA A 297 1.84 -63.29 30.53
CA ALA A 297 1.02 -63.30 31.74
C ALA A 297 1.14 -64.63 32.52
N ILE A 298 1.23 -65.76 31.80
CA ILE A 298 1.43 -67.09 32.39
C ILE A 298 2.80 -67.17 33.08
N VAL A 299 3.86 -66.75 32.39
CA VAL A 299 5.23 -66.74 32.94
C VAL A 299 5.34 -65.80 34.14
N ASN A 300 4.74 -64.62 34.08
CA ASN A 300 4.73 -63.65 35.18
C ASN A 300 3.93 -64.15 36.40
N THR A 301 2.87 -64.93 36.17
CA THR A 301 2.13 -65.56 37.27
C THR A 301 3.00 -66.62 37.94
N GLY A 302 3.73 -67.42 37.15
CA GLY A 302 4.74 -68.38 37.60
C GLY A 302 4.18 -69.59 38.35
N ARG A 303 3.44 -69.38 39.43
CA ARG A 303 2.87 -70.43 40.28
C ARG A 303 1.48 -70.04 40.78
N VAL A 304 0.60 -71.03 40.82
CA VAL A 304 -0.76 -70.91 41.35
C VAL A 304 -1.01 -71.90 42.47
N THR A 305 -2.17 -71.78 43.13
CA THR A 305 -2.58 -72.72 44.18
C THR A 305 -2.54 -74.16 43.66
N ALA A 306 -1.78 -75.05 44.30
CA ALA A 306 -1.59 -76.43 43.83
C ALA A 306 -2.93 -77.18 43.65
N PRO A 307 -3.06 -78.03 42.61
CA PRO A 307 -4.28 -78.78 42.40
C PRO A 307 -4.46 -79.86 43.48
N PRO A 308 -5.71 -80.20 43.86
CA PRO A 308 -5.97 -81.33 44.75
C PRO A 308 -5.53 -82.64 44.07
N GLN A 309 -5.07 -83.60 44.88
CA GLN A 309 -4.48 -84.87 44.42
C GLN A 309 -5.38 -85.64 43.43
N GLU A 310 -6.69 -85.54 43.60
CA GLU A 310 -7.71 -86.18 42.76
C GLU A 310 -7.78 -85.61 41.33
N LEU A 311 -7.36 -84.36 41.13
CA LEU A 311 -7.41 -83.65 39.85
C LEU A 311 -6.07 -83.60 39.13
N LEU A 312 -4.99 -84.13 39.73
CA LEU A 312 -3.63 -84.03 39.19
C LEU A 312 -3.47 -84.59 37.77
N ASN A 313 -4.27 -85.58 37.37
CA ASN A 313 -4.24 -86.13 36.01
C ASN A 313 -5.15 -85.36 35.03
N GLN A 314 -6.15 -84.64 35.53
CA GLN A 314 -7.11 -83.87 34.72
C GLN A 314 -6.62 -82.43 34.45
N VAL A 315 -5.89 -81.83 35.39
CA VAL A 315 -5.38 -80.44 35.34
C VAL A 315 -4.00 -80.28 34.72
N GLN A 316 -3.34 -81.37 34.28
CA GLN A 316 -1.99 -81.31 33.69
C GLN A 316 -1.95 -80.43 32.45
N ARG A 317 -3.06 -80.31 31.72
CA ARG A 317 -3.14 -79.44 30.55
C ARG A 317 -4.49 -78.76 30.50
N ILE A 318 -4.50 -77.44 30.65
CA ILE A 318 -5.70 -76.62 30.55
C ILE A 318 -5.53 -75.54 29.51
N THR A 319 -6.62 -75.16 28.84
CA THR A 319 -6.64 -74.03 27.92
C THR A 319 -7.15 -72.79 28.64
N LEU A 320 -6.33 -71.74 28.69
CA LEU A 320 -6.69 -70.43 29.22
C LEU A 320 -7.05 -69.47 28.08
N VAL A 321 -8.11 -68.68 28.25
CA VAL A 321 -8.63 -67.76 27.23
C VAL A 321 -8.47 -66.31 27.69
N PHE A 322 -7.75 -65.52 26.90
CA PHE A 322 -7.49 -64.10 27.12
C PHE A 322 -8.32 -63.27 26.16
N ILE A 323 -9.10 -62.32 26.70
CA ILE A 323 -9.99 -61.45 25.92
C ILE A 323 -9.67 -60.00 26.30
N VAL A 324 -9.29 -59.20 25.30
CA VAL A 324 -9.09 -57.76 25.46
C VAL A 324 -10.42 -57.07 25.21
N ARG A 325 -11.12 -56.70 26.29
CA ARG A 325 -12.40 -55.97 26.22
C ARG A 325 -12.23 -54.49 25.98
#